data_AF-A0A2H0KDE6-F1
#
_entry.id   AF-A0A2H0KDE6-F1
#
_cell.length_a   1.000
_cell.length_b   1.000
_cell.length_c   1.000
_cell.angle_alpha   90.00
_cell.angle_beta   90.00
_cell.angle_gamma   90.00
#
_symmetry.space_group_name_H-M   'P 1'
#
loop_
_entity.id
_entity.type
_entity.pdbx_description
1 polymer ?
#
loop_
_entity_poly.entity_id
_entity_poly.type
_entity_poly.pdbx_seq_one_letter_code
_entity_poly.pdbx_strand_id
1 'polypeptide(L)'
;MKTKFKKEDFYKCFEFPVKYYLDETKSKSNRTTGQQRGLGSIINDFFLGKLIEIGVARAIEEKSNKKKIHLDFSIHEPGGNHDNDPDIVKVTESGKDREPKLYLEIKNVSENDRFIGLTSEQCSTMLSSRIISNDSSKLFIVYGTVSSSDKSKICDVFGAYLKSEIKDDLLDRFADIDDIYLEIKSVINAKELTDNCLKFNKGSLFYETEILGPEIAETKASKIRISGYETKNLKDEILPIIMMSSYPAPKEFGDFRLQGQTTLFIKNNDKSKRIYLDCHSDGFIDNKSLGKFELKSGKMYELFFTTIGRNPVLSRNNLWIARRNVHKIIPDTVEQRIEYISQNI
;
A
#
# COMPACT_ATOMS: atom_id res chain seq x y z
N MET A 1 -5.41 8.59 -11.50
CA MET A 1 -4.48 9.24 -12.45
C MET A 1 -3.54 8.22 -13.07
N LYS A 2 -3.29 8.30 -14.40
CA LYS A 2 -2.33 7.45 -15.12
C LYS A 2 -1.24 8.31 -15.77
N THR A 3 0.02 7.89 -15.66
CA THR A 3 1.16 8.60 -16.25
C THR A 3 2.06 7.62 -16.99
N LYS A 4 2.34 7.90 -18.27
CA LYS A 4 3.16 7.03 -19.12
C LYS A 4 4.65 7.19 -18.81
N PHE A 5 5.39 6.11 -18.96
CA PHE A 5 6.85 6.14 -18.91
C PHE A 5 7.46 6.36 -20.30
N LYS A 6 8.73 6.76 -20.32
CA LYS A 6 9.59 6.79 -21.51
C LYS A 6 10.66 5.72 -21.38
N LYS A 7 11.22 5.26 -22.50
CA LYS A 7 12.29 4.26 -22.49
C LYS A 7 13.48 4.67 -21.61
N GLU A 8 13.84 5.96 -21.63
CA GLU A 8 14.97 6.48 -20.84
C GLU A 8 14.73 6.38 -19.33
N ASP A 9 13.47 6.33 -18.87
CA ASP A 9 13.15 6.17 -17.46
C ASP A 9 13.57 4.79 -16.96
N PHE A 10 13.25 3.74 -17.73
CA PHE A 10 13.66 2.36 -17.43
C PHE A 10 15.18 2.22 -17.40
N TYR A 11 15.88 2.87 -18.34
CA TYR A 11 17.34 2.87 -18.33
C TYR A 11 17.91 3.53 -17.07
N LYS A 12 17.37 4.67 -16.62
CA LYS A 12 17.78 5.30 -15.36
C LYS A 12 17.54 4.39 -14.15
N CYS A 13 16.40 3.71 -14.11
CA CYS A 13 16.06 2.75 -13.07
C CYS A 13 16.95 1.50 -13.07
N PHE A 14 17.48 1.11 -14.23
CA PHE A 14 18.49 0.07 -14.35
C PHE A 14 19.88 0.55 -13.92
N GLU A 15 20.28 1.73 -14.38
CA GLU A 15 21.62 2.28 -14.19
C GLU A 15 21.93 2.52 -12.71
N PHE A 16 20.97 3.06 -11.95
CA PHE A 16 21.13 3.36 -10.53
C PHE A 16 21.54 2.14 -9.67
N PRO A 17 20.79 1.01 -9.65
CA PRO A 17 21.17 -0.16 -8.85
C PRO A 17 22.47 -0.82 -9.34
N VAL A 18 22.80 -0.74 -10.63
CA VAL A 18 24.08 -1.23 -11.16
C VAL A 18 25.24 -0.40 -10.59
N LYS A 19 25.15 0.94 -10.67
CA LYS A 19 26.14 1.83 -10.07
C LYS A 19 26.25 1.61 -8.56
N TYR A 20 25.12 1.42 -7.86
CA TYR A 20 25.10 1.10 -6.43
C TYR A 20 25.85 -0.20 -6.11
N TYR A 21 25.65 -1.26 -6.92
CA TYR A 21 26.31 -2.55 -6.70
C TYR A 21 27.81 -2.51 -6.99
N LEU A 22 28.23 -1.71 -7.97
CA LEU A 22 29.64 -1.55 -8.33
C LEU A 22 30.41 -0.63 -7.37
N ASP A 23 29.72 0.20 -6.59
CA ASP A 23 30.32 1.01 -5.53
C ASP A 23 30.77 0.13 -4.35
N GLU A 24 32.09 0.07 -4.13
CA GLU A 24 32.71 -0.73 -3.07
C GLU A 24 32.42 -0.21 -1.66
N THR A 25 32.02 1.05 -1.52
CA THR A 25 31.66 1.64 -0.22
C THR A 25 30.31 1.13 0.27
N LYS A 26 29.45 0.62 -0.62
CA LYS A 26 28.07 0.30 -0.28
C LYS A 26 27.90 -1.08 0.32
N SER A 27 26.98 -1.16 1.28
CA SER A 27 26.56 -2.43 1.84
C SER A 27 25.80 -3.24 0.81
N LYS A 28 26.38 -4.40 0.47
CA LYS A 28 25.73 -5.43 -0.34
C LYS A 28 24.93 -6.40 0.52
N SER A 29 24.70 -6.13 1.81
CA SER A 29 23.81 -6.95 2.65
C SER A 29 22.38 -6.39 2.66
N ASN A 30 21.41 -7.27 2.84
CA ASN A 30 20.02 -6.91 3.06
C ASN A 30 19.88 -6.33 4.48
N ARG A 31 19.30 -5.14 4.61
CA ARG A 31 19.14 -4.44 5.90
C ARG A 31 18.28 -5.22 6.91
N THR A 32 17.39 -6.09 6.45
CA THR A 32 16.46 -6.85 7.29
C THR A 32 16.99 -8.23 7.66
N THR A 33 17.58 -8.96 6.70
CA THR A 33 18.03 -10.35 6.93
C THR A 33 19.53 -10.48 7.17
N GLY A 34 20.31 -9.42 6.88
CA GLY A 34 21.78 -9.46 6.91
C GLY A 34 22.42 -10.28 5.79
N GLN A 35 21.62 -10.95 4.95
CA GLN A 35 22.13 -11.79 3.86
C GLN A 35 22.78 -10.97 2.76
N GLN A 36 23.82 -11.51 2.14
CA GLN A 36 24.45 -10.89 0.98
C GLN A 36 23.48 -10.87 -0.22
N ARG A 37 23.39 -9.71 -0.87
CA ARG A 37 22.60 -9.45 -2.07
C ARG A 37 23.52 -9.45 -3.28
N GLY A 38 23.15 -10.24 -4.29
CA GLY A 38 23.74 -10.13 -5.62
C GLY A 38 23.13 -8.97 -6.41
N LEU A 39 23.68 -8.67 -7.59
CA LEU A 39 23.19 -7.60 -8.47
C LEU A 39 21.68 -7.72 -8.75
N GLY A 40 21.19 -8.92 -9.09
CA GLY A 40 19.78 -9.13 -9.39
C GLY A 40 18.85 -8.76 -8.22
N SER A 41 19.24 -9.08 -6.98
CA SER A 41 18.49 -8.68 -5.79
C SER A 41 18.47 -7.16 -5.59
N ILE A 42 19.60 -6.49 -5.83
CA ILE A 42 19.69 -5.04 -5.73
C ILE A 42 18.86 -4.35 -6.82
N ILE A 43 18.91 -4.84 -8.05
CA ILE A 43 18.04 -4.36 -9.13
C ILE A 43 16.58 -4.47 -8.70
N ASN A 44 16.16 -5.63 -8.21
CA ASN A 44 14.78 -5.84 -7.74
C ASN A 44 14.38 -4.89 -6.60
N ASP A 45 15.29 -4.60 -5.68
CA ASP A 45 15.03 -3.71 -4.53
C ASP A 45 14.80 -2.24 -4.96
N PHE A 46 15.45 -1.76 -6.03
CA PHE A 46 15.42 -0.34 -6.41
C PHE A 46 14.56 -0.03 -7.65
N PHE A 47 14.53 -0.92 -8.65
CA PHE A 47 14.04 -0.58 -9.99
C PHE A 47 12.59 -0.08 -9.97
N LEU A 48 11.70 -0.85 -9.32
CA LEU A 48 10.28 -0.50 -9.22
C LEU A 48 10.05 0.80 -8.46
N GLY A 49 10.72 0.98 -7.31
CA GLY A 49 10.59 2.19 -6.50
C GLY A 49 11.02 3.45 -7.27
N LYS A 50 12.21 3.40 -7.88
CA LYS A 50 12.74 4.51 -8.69
C LYS A 50 11.86 4.82 -9.91
N LEU A 51 11.24 3.81 -10.52
CA LEU A 51 10.33 4.03 -11.64
C LEU A 51 9.03 4.73 -11.18
N ILE A 52 8.49 4.35 -10.02
CA ILE A 52 7.32 5.01 -9.42
C ILE A 52 7.66 6.46 -9.06
N GLU A 53 8.82 6.73 -8.48
CA GLU A 53 9.30 8.11 -8.21
C GLU A 53 9.31 8.96 -9.49
N ILE A 54 9.88 8.46 -10.59
CA ILE A 54 9.88 9.13 -11.90
C ILE A 54 8.46 9.42 -12.38
N GLY A 55 7.56 8.44 -12.28
CA GLY A 55 6.19 8.62 -12.73
C GLY A 55 5.44 9.67 -11.91
N VAL A 56 5.67 9.72 -10.60
CA VAL A 56 5.03 10.73 -9.72
C VAL A 56 5.59 12.11 -10.00
N ALA A 57 6.91 12.25 -10.17
CA ALA A 57 7.52 13.52 -10.58
C ALA A 57 6.91 14.03 -11.89
N ARG A 58 6.76 13.16 -12.89
CA ARG A 58 6.12 13.51 -14.17
C ARG A 58 4.65 13.90 -13.99
N ALA A 59 3.89 13.17 -13.18
CA ALA A 59 2.50 13.51 -12.89
C ALA A 59 2.36 14.93 -12.30
N ILE A 60 3.29 15.32 -11.41
CA ILE A 60 3.35 16.67 -10.84
C ILE A 60 3.75 17.69 -11.91
N GLU A 61 4.75 17.40 -12.74
CA GLU A 61 5.21 18.27 -13.84
C GLU A 61 4.10 18.54 -14.87
N GLU A 62 3.35 17.50 -15.27
CA GLU A 62 2.22 17.58 -16.20
C GLU A 62 1.08 18.50 -15.70
N LYS A 63 0.96 18.64 -14.37
CA LYS A 63 0.02 19.55 -13.71
C LYS A 63 0.63 20.91 -13.37
N SER A 64 1.90 21.13 -13.69
CA SER A 64 2.60 22.38 -13.43
C SER A 64 2.84 23.12 -14.73
N ASN A 65 2.59 24.42 -14.77
CA ASN A 65 2.80 25.17 -16.02
C ASN A 65 4.28 25.48 -16.31
N LYS A 66 5.19 25.36 -15.33
CA LYS A 66 6.60 25.83 -15.43
C LYS A 66 7.61 25.18 -14.46
N LYS A 67 7.26 24.09 -13.77
CA LYS A 67 8.15 23.47 -12.77
C LYS A 67 8.78 22.20 -13.33
N LYS A 68 10.06 22.01 -13.03
CA LYS A 68 10.78 20.74 -13.24
C LYS A 68 11.13 20.14 -11.89
N ILE A 69 10.81 18.87 -11.72
CA ILE A 69 10.97 18.13 -10.47
C ILE A 69 12.25 17.30 -10.57
N HIS A 70 13.11 17.39 -9.55
CA HIS A 70 14.36 16.64 -9.48
C HIS A 70 14.30 15.65 -8.32
N LEU A 71 14.41 14.38 -8.68
CA LEU A 71 14.40 13.26 -7.76
C LEU A 71 15.78 12.98 -7.19
N ASP A 72 15.84 12.32 -6.04
CA ASP A 72 17.09 11.84 -5.49
C ASP A 72 17.54 10.51 -6.14
N PHE A 73 18.49 10.62 -7.07
CA PHE A 73 19.21 9.49 -7.67
C PHE A 73 20.68 9.46 -7.21
N SER A 74 20.99 10.13 -6.10
CA SER A 74 22.34 10.18 -5.57
C SER A 74 22.65 8.89 -4.80
N ILE A 75 23.88 8.40 -4.95
CA ILE A 75 24.37 7.23 -4.22
C ILE A 75 25.08 7.73 -2.96
N HIS A 76 24.35 7.78 -1.85
CA HIS A 76 24.82 8.38 -0.60
C HIS A 76 25.84 7.53 0.17
N GLU A 77 26.82 8.17 0.81
CA GLU A 77 27.85 7.49 1.59
C GLU A 77 27.30 6.70 2.79
N PRO A 78 27.94 5.57 3.17
CA PRO A 78 27.53 4.81 4.35
C PRO A 78 27.66 5.64 5.63
N GLY A 79 26.64 5.59 6.48
CA GLY A 79 26.65 6.25 7.79
C GLY A 79 26.23 7.73 7.78
N GLY A 80 25.99 8.32 6.61
CA GLY A 80 25.29 9.60 6.53
C GLY A 80 23.80 9.46 6.84
N ASN A 81 23.19 10.49 7.42
CA ASN A 81 21.78 10.50 7.83
C ASN A 81 20.86 10.78 6.62
N HIS A 82 21.04 10.00 5.55
CA HIS A 82 20.36 10.14 4.25
C HIS A 82 19.02 9.43 4.17
N ASP A 83 18.68 8.62 5.20
CA ASP A 83 17.34 8.03 5.35
C ASP A 83 16.24 9.10 5.57
N ASN A 84 16.62 10.40 5.58
CA ASN A 84 15.77 11.57 5.82
C ASN A 84 15.52 12.41 4.56
N ASP A 85 16.26 12.15 3.48
CA ASP A 85 16.18 12.96 2.29
C ASP A 85 14.83 12.67 1.60
N PRO A 86 14.05 13.71 1.24
CA PRO A 86 12.80 13.51 0.52
C PRO A 86 13.09 12.92 -0.87
N ASP A 87 12.13 12.20 -1.44
CA ASP A 87 12.31 11.66 -2.80
C ASP A 87 12.45 12.77 -3.85
N ILE A 88 11.86 13.94 -3.59
CA ILE A 88 12.04 15.16 -4.39
C ILE A 88 12.95 16.12 -3.62
N VAL A 89 14.15 16.35 -4.13
CA VAL A 89 15.18 17.16 -3.46
C VAL A 89 15.26 18.59 -3.99
N LYS A 90 14.74 18.85 -5.20
CA LYS A 90 14.87 20.16 -5.85
C LYS A 90 13.77 20.42 -6.86
N VAL A 91 13.39 21.69 -7.00
CA VAL A 91 12.45 22.17 -8.01
C VAL A 91 13.09 23.29 -8.81
N THR A 92 13.06 23.20 -10.15
CA THR A 92 13.40 24.35 -11.01
C THR A 92 12.12 25.07 -11.41
N GLU A 93 12.03 26.36 -11.15
CA GLU A 93 10.90 27.20 -11.51
C GLU A 93 11.41 28.49 -12.17
N SER A 94 10.93 28.78 -13.39
CA SER A 94 11.40 29.93 -14.17
C SER A 94 12.94 29.96 -14.34
N GLY A 95 13.55 28.78 -14.53
CA GLY A 95 15.00 28.62 -14.74
C GLY A 95 15.85 28.74 -13.47
N LYS A 96 15.24 28.91 -12.28
CA LYS A 96 15.95 28.96 -11.01
C LYS A 96 15.67 27.72 -10.17
N ASP A 97 16.73 27.16 -9.62
CA ASP A 97 16.67 26.04 -8.70
C ASP A 97 16.34 26.54 -7.29
N ARG A 98 15.45 25.82 -6.61
CA ARG A 98 15.12 26.03 -5.19
C ARG A 98 14.79 24.70 -4.51
N GLU A 99 14.82 24.74 -3.18
CA GLU A 99 14.28 23.66 -2.36
C GLU A 99 12.76 23.54 -2.56
N PRO A 100 12.20 22.32 -2.45
CA PRO A 100 10.76 22.14 -2.44
C PRO A 100 10.16 22.76 -1.18
N LYS A 101 8.90 23.19 -1.26
CA LYS A 101 8.15 23.71 -0.10
C LYS A 101 7.31 22.65 0.60
N LEU A 102 7.22 21.47 -0.01
CA LEU A 102 6.53 20.29 0.50
C LEU A 102 7.55 19.16 0.64
N TYR A 103 7.35 18.30 1.64
CA TYR A 103 8.08 17.04 1.74
C TYR A 103 7.25 15.95 1.08
N LEU A 104 7.83 15.22 0.12
CA LEU A 104 7.17 14.11 -0.53
C LEU A 104 7.91 12.80 -0.24
N GLU A 105 7.14 11.82 0.24
CA GLU A 105 7.53 10.41 0.31
C GLU A 105 6.68 9.64 -0.72
N ILE A 106 7.33 8.83 -1.55
CA ILE A 106 6.73 8.10 -2.66
C ILE A 106 6.89 6.62 -2.35
N LYS A 107 5.76 5.91 -2.25
CA LYS A 107 5.75 4.48 -1.93
C LYS A 107 5.05 3.69 -3.00
N ASN A 108 5.58 2.50 -3.27
CA ASN A 108 4.83 1.47 -3.97
C ASN A 108 3.66 0.98 -3.11
N VAL A 109 2.52 0.72 -3.73
CA VAL A 109 1.39 0.00 -3.12
C VAL A 109 0.95 -1.11 -4.06
N SER A 110 0.80 -2.32 -3.53
CA SER A 110 0.28 -3.48 -4.25
C SER A 110 -1.23 -3.61 -4.03
N GLU A 111 -1.94 -4.30 -4.93
CA GLU A 111 -3.36 -4.60 -4.72
C GLU A 111 -3.64 -5.41 -3.45
N ASN A 112 -2.64 -6.16 -2.98
CA ASN A 112 -2.73 -6.99 -1.78
C ASN A 112 -2.39 -6.23 -0.49
N ASP A 113 -1.93 -4.99 -0.55
CA ASP A 113 -1.60 -4.24 0.66
C ASP A 113 -2.86 -3.89 1.45
N ARG A 114 -2.91 -4.35 2.70
CA ARG A 114 -4.04 -4.12 3.61
C ARG A 114 -4.04 -2.73 4.22
N PHE A 115 -2.86 -2.18 4.40
CA PHE A 115 -2.63 -0.91 5.05
C PHE A 115 -1.72 -0.03 4.22
N ILE A 116 -1.91 1.27 4.36
CA ILE A 116 -0.97 2.29 3.92
C ILE A 116 -0.59 3.14 5.13
N GLY A 117 0.63 3.63 5.15
CA GLY A 117 1.12 4.62 6.12
C GLY A 117 2.63 4.53 6.29
N LEU A 118 3.11 4.93 7.48
CA LEU A 118 4.53 5.03 7.81
C LEU A 118 4.82 4.27 9.12
N THR A 119 6.10 3.97 9.36
CA THR A 119 6.53 3.67 10.73
C THR A 119 6.49 4.96 11.55
N SER A 120 6.26 4.85 12.87
CA SER A 120 6.21 6.03 13.74
C SER A 120 7.54 6.79 13.73
N GLU A 121 8.66 6.05 13.66
CA GLU A 121 10.00 6.61 13.56
C GLU A 121 10.19 7.36 12.24
N GLN A 122 9.82 6.75 11.10
CA GLN A 122 9.92 7.40 9.78
C GLN A 122 9.10 8.69 9.73
N CYS A 123 7.86 8.65 10.23
CA CYS A 123 6.98 9.83 10.28
C CYS A 123 7.60 10.96 11.12
N SER A 124 8.09 10.65 12.32
CA SER A 124 8.71 11.63 13.22
C SER A 124 9.94 12.26 12.60
N THR A 125 10.77 11.45 11.95
CA THR A 125 11.98 11.91 11.28
C THR A 125 11.65 12.85 10.12
N MET A 126 10.71 12.49 9.25
CA MET A 126 10.29 13.34 8.13
C MET A 126 9.68 14.66 8.59
N LEU A 127 8.85 14.64 9.64
CA LEU A 127 8.27 15.86 10.22
C LEU A 127 9.34 16.81 10.75
N SER A 128 10.44 16.30 11.28
CA SER A 128 11.54 17.13 11.77
C SER A 128 12.45 17.70 10.66
N SER A 129 12.19 17.37 9.38
CA SER A 129 12.91 17.94 8.24
C SER A 129 12.81 19.47 8.20
N ARG A 130 13.93 20.13 7.89
CA ARG A 130 14.00 21.60 7.71
C ARG A 130 13.05 22.14 6.64
N ILE A 131 12.67 21.30 5.67
CA ILE A 131 11.76 21.66 4.57
C ILE A 131 10.38 22.07 5.12
N ILE A 132 9.89 21.35 6.14
CA ILE A 132 8.52 21.50 6.64
C ILE A 132 8.45 21.90 8.12
N SER A 133 9.54 21.77 8.89
CA SER A 133 9.65 22.28 10.27
C SER A 133 8.48 21.86 11.18
N ASN A 134 8.16 20.56 11.22
CA ASN A 134 7.05 19.94 11.96
C ASN A 134 5.63 20.27 11.47
N ASP A 135 5.48 20.92 10.32
CA ASP A 135 4.18 21.15 9.70
C ASP A 135 3.69 19.89 8.97
N SER A 136 2.88 19.08 9.66
CA SER A 136 2.34 17.83 9.13
C SER A 136 1.38 18.01 7.95
N SER A 137 0.91 19.24 7.68
CA SER A 137 0.12 19.54 6.48
C SER A 137 0.97 19.63 5.20
N LYS A 138 2.30 19.73 5.33
CA LYS A 138 3.26 19.83 4.22
C LYS A 138 4.00 18.55 3.90
N LEU A 139 3.83 17.50 4.70
CA LEU A 139 4.34 16.15 4.40
C LEU A 139 3.27 15.37 3.65
N PHE A 140 3.54 15.02 2.39
CA PHE A 140 2.66 14.20 1.55
C PHE A 140 3.28 12.83 1.29
N ILE A 141 2.46 11.80 1.35
CA ILE A 141 2.83 10.43 1.01
C ILE A 141 2.01 10.03 -0.22
N VAL A 142 2.70 9.75 -1.32
CA VAL A 142 2.12 9.39 -2.61
C VAL A 142 2.26 7.88 -2.80
N TYR A 143 1.13 7.18 -2.86
CA TYR A 143 1.10 5.74 -3.12
C TYR A 143 0.84 5.47 -4.59
N GLY A 144 1.84 4.94 -5.28
CA GLY A 144 1.81 4.58 -6.69
C GLY A 144 1.94 3.08 -6.91
N THR A 145 1.50 2.61 -8.06
CA THR A 145 1.77 1.25 -8.53
C THR A 145 2.01 1.27 -10.03
N VAL A 146 2.72 0.27 -10.53
CA VAL A 146 2.93 0.12 -11.97
C VAL A 146 1.95 -0.88 -12.54
N SER A 147 1.39 -0.60 -13.71
CA SER A 147 0.42 -1.45 -14.38
C SER A 147 0.66 -1.48 -15.88
N SER A 148 0.25 -2.58 -16.51
CA SER A 148 0.26 -2.75 -17.97
C SER A 148 -1.13 -2.49 -18.55
N SER A 149 -1.14 -1.93 -19.76
CA SER A 149 -2.33 -1.79 -20.61
C SER A 149 -2.75 -3.15 -21.17
N ASP A 150 -1.77 -3.99 -21.53
CA ASP A 150 -1.97 -5.39 -21.92
C ASP A 150 -2.09 -6.27 -20.68
N LYS A 151 -3.32 -6.75 -20.42
CA LYS A 151 -3.65 -7.65 -19.30
C LYS A 151 -3.30 -9.12 -19.57
N SER A 152 -2.94 -9.48 -20.80
CA SER A 152 -2.51 -10.83 -21.16
C SER A 152 -1.04 -11.09 -20.82
N LYS A 153 -0.26 -10.02 -20.58
CA LYS A 153 1.17 -10.06 -20.31
C LYS A 153 1.50 -9.84 -18.83
N ILE A 154 2.67 -10.33 -18.42
CA ILE A 154 3.21 -10.14 -17.08
C ILE A 154 3.75 -8.71 -16.96
N CYS A 155 3.21 -7.95 -16.01
CA CYS A 155 3.68 -6.61 -15.69
C CYS A 155 4.84 -6.65 -14.69
N ASP A 156 6.02 -7.06 -15.16
CA ASP A 156 7.28 -6.97 -14.42
C ASP A 156 8.16 -5.90 -15.06
N VAL A 157 8.53 -4.87 -14.30
CA VAL A 157 9.22 -3.68 -14.84
C VAL A 157 10.63 -3.99 -15.33
N PHE A 158 11.33 -4.92 -14.67
CA PHE A 158 12.67 -5.31 -15.09
C PHE A 158 12.60 -6.29 -16.26
N GLY A 159 11.65 -7.23 -16.25
CA GLY A 159 11.36 -8.12 -17.38
C GLY A 159 11.00 -7.35 -18.65
N ALA A 160 10.16 -6.33 -18.55
CA ALA A 160 9.82 -5.45 -19.67
C ALA A 160 11.02 -4.67 -20.20
N TYR A 161 11.87 -4.16 -19.30
CA TYR A 161 13.12 -3.51 -19.70
C TYR A 161 14.04 -4.49 -20.44
N LEU A 162 14.28 -5.69 -19.89
CA LEU A 162 15.08 -6.72 -20.54
C LEU A 162 14.52 -7.10 -21.92
N LYS A 163 13.19 -7.23 -22.05
CA LYS A 163 12.53 -7.50 -23.34
C LYS A 163 12.90 -6.43 -24.37
N SER A 164 12.86 -5.16 -23.96
CA SER A 164 13.17 -4.02 -24.85
C SER A 164 14.63 -3.94 -25.30
N GLU A 165 15.55 -4.52 -24.52
CA GLU A 165 17.00 -4.49 -24.78
C GLU A 165 17.51 -5.76 -25.49
N ILE A 166 17.08 -6.94 -25.03
CA ILE A 166 17.58 -8.24 -25.51
C ILE A 166 16.83 -8.70 -26.76
N LYS A 167 15.51 -8.43 -26.86
CA LYS A 167 14.64 -8.84 -27.98
C LYS A 167 14.69 -10.35 -28.26
N ASP A 168 14.52 -11.13 -27.20
CA ASP A 168 14.49 -12.59 -27.24
C ASP A 168 13.09 -13.11 -26.87
N ASP A 169 12.63 -14.12 -27.60
CA ASP A 169 11.29 -14.72 -27.46
C ASP A 169 11.01 -15.26 -26.05
N LEU A 170 12.04 -15.61 -25.27
CA LEU A 170 11.90 -16.00 -23.86
C LEU A 170 11.24 -14.90 -23.01
N LEU A 171 11.32 -13.65 -23.45
CA LEU A 171 10.80 -12.48 -22.75
C LEU A 171 9.42 -12.04 -23.27
N ASP A 172 8.84 -12.72 -24.26
CA ASP A 172 7.58 -12.33 -24.90
C ASP A 172 6.38 -12.31 -23.97
N ARG A 173 6.45 -13.04 -22.86
CA ARG A 173 5.39 -13.05 -21.84
C ARG A 173 5.35 -11.77 -21.02
N PHE A 174 6.41 -10.97 -21.00
CA PHE A 174 6.44 -9.68 -20.35
C PHE A 174 5.76 -8.60 -21.20
N ALA A 175 5.16 -7.64 -20.52
CA ALA A 175 4.58 -6.46 -21.15
C ALA A 175 5.67 -5.63 -21.86
N ASP A 176 5.28 -4.92 -22.91
CA ASP A 176 6.17 -3.95 -23.55
C ASP A 176 6.28 -2.68 -22.69
N ILE A 177 7.45 -2.03 -22.70
CA ILE A 177 7.68 -0.82 -21.90
C ILE A 177 6.69 0.32 -22.23
N ASP A 178 6.18 0.34 -23.47
CA ASP A 178 5.22 1.34 -23.94
C ASP A 178 3.80 1.10 -23.39
N ASP A 179 3.50 -0.12 -22.94
CA ASP A 179 2.25 -0.50 -22.29
C ASP A 179 2.26 -0.24 -20.79
N ILE A 180 3.43 0.03 -20.21
CA ILE A 180 3.61 0.21 -18.78
C ILE A 180 3.36 1.68 -18.41
N TYR A 181 2.57 1.89 -17.36
CA TYR A 181 2.27 3.20 -16.81
C TYR A 181 2.16 3.18 -15.29
N LEU A 182 2.36 4.35 -14.68
CA LEU A 182 2.09 4.59 -13.28
C LEU A 182 0.58 4.76 -13.09
N GLU A 183 0.03 4.13 -12.05
CA GLU A 183 -1.24 4.50 -11.44
C GLU A 183 -0.99 5.05 -10.02
N ILE A 184 -1.33 6.31 -9.78
CA ILE A 184 -1.35 6.87 -8.43
C ILE A 184 -2.68 6.45 -7.78
N LYS A 185 -2.61 5.68 -6.70
CA LYS A 185 -3.77 5.09 -6.01
C LYS A 185 -4.31 5.98 -4.91
N SER A 186 -3.44 6.68 -4.18
CA SER A 186 -3.84 7.61 -3.13
C SER A 186 -2.72 8.60 -2.80
N VAL A 187 -3.10 9.79 -2.35
CA VAL A 187 -2.19 10.82 -1.86
C VAL A 187 -2.72 11.30 -0.52
N ILE A 188 -1.94 11.13 0.55
CA ILE A 188 -2.31 11.49 1.92
C ILE A 188 -1.30 12.46 2.51
N ASN A 189 -1.72 13.43 3.31
CA ASN A 189 -0.77 14.21 4.11
C ASN A 189 -0.57 13.61 5.52
N ALA A 190 0.54 13.94 6.17
CA ALA A 190 0.85 13.36 7.48
C ALA A 190 -0.17 13.75 8.55
N LYS A 191 -0.79 14.92 8.46
CA LYS A 191 -1.88 15.31 9.37
C LYS A 191 -3.06 14.35 9.29
N GLU A 192 -3.54 14.07 8.07
CA GLU A 192 -4.62 13.11 7.82
C GLU A 192 -4.26 11.71 8.32
N LEU A 193 -3.01 11.29 8.08
CA LEU A 193 -2.50 10.02 8.59
C LEU A 193 -2.55 10.00 10.13
N THR A 194 -1.99 11.00 10.81
CA THR A 194 -1.92 11.00 12.27
C THR A 194 -3.28 11.09 12.94
N ASP A 195 -4.23 11.82 12.33
CA ASP A 195 -5.57 12.02 12.88
C ASP A 195 -6.45 10.77 12.73
N ASN A 196 -6.19 9.93 11.72
CA ASN A 196 -7.06 8.80 11.35
C ASN A 196 -6.40 7.41 11.42
N CYS A 197 -5.10 7.32 11.71
CA CYS A 197 -4.40 6.04 11.73
C CYS A 197 -4.80 5.14 12.91
N LEU A 198 -4.66 3.85 12.65
CA LEU A 198 -4.43 2.83 13.63
C LEU A 198 -2.96 2.86 14.07
N LYS A 199 -2.74 2.83 15.37
CA LYS A 199 -1.41 2.75 15.97
C LYS A 199 -1.11 1.31 16.34
N PHE A 200 -0.11 0.73 15.69
CA PHE A 200 0.41 -0.58 16.02
C PHE A 200 1.75 -0.42 16.73
N ASN A 201 1.88 -0.97 17.92
CA ASN A 201 3.17 -0.99 18.60
C ASN A 201 4.00 -2.16 18.08
N LYS A 202 5.33 -2.06 18.19
CA LYS A 202 6.21 -3.21 17.98
C LYS A 202 5.73 -4.38 18.85
N GLY A 203 5.59 -5.55 18.25
CA GLY A 203 5.03 -6.74 18.89
C GLY A 203 3.52 -6.94 18.68
N SER A 204 2.79 -5.92 18.19
CA SER A 204 1.42 -6.11 17.72
C SER A 204 1.36 -7.08 16.53
N LEU A 205 0.18 -7.61 16.25
CA LEU A 205 -0.05 -8.53 15.14
C LEU A 205 -0.55 -7.81 13.90
N PHE A 206 -0.18 -8.33 12.73
CA PHE A 206 -0.65 -7.87 11.44
C PHE A 206 -1.95 -8.57 11.09
N TYR A 207 -3.06 -7.83 11.09
CA TYR A 207 -4.41 -8.36 10.92
C TYR A 207 -4.96 -8.19 9.50
N GLU A 208 -5.87 -9.07 9.11
CA GLU A 208 -6.67 -8.95 7.89
C GLU A 208 -7.65 -7.77 7.99
N THR A 209 -7.78 -6.99 6.93
CA THR A 209 -8.69 -5.85 6.84
C THR A 209 -9.90 -6.14 5.95
N GLU A 210 -9.82 -7.13 5.05
CA GLU A 210 -10.96 -7.66 4.29
C GLU A 210 -11.61 -8.79 5.09
N ILE A 211 -12.36 -8.41 6.13
CA ILE A 211 -12.98 -9.37 7.06
C ILE A 211 -14.23 -10.06 6.50
N LEU A 212 -14.76 -9.62 5.35
CA LEU A 212 -15.91 -10.24 4.69
C LEU A 212 -15.46 -10.86 3.37
N GLY A 213 -15.58 -12.18 3.27
CA GLY A 213 -15.28 -12.93 2.08
C GLY A 213 -16.24 -12.71 0.92
N PRO A 214 -15.94 -13.28 -0.26
CA PRO A 214 -16.89 -13.31 -1.36
C PRO A 214 -18.15 -14.09 -0.96
N GLU A 215 -19.23 -13.83 -1.69
CA GLU A 215 -20.48 -14.56 -1.54
C GLU A 215 -20.25 -16.07 -1.68
N ILE A 216 -20.75 -16.84 -0.73
CA ILE A 216 -20.73 -18.29 -0.75
C ILE A 216 -21.84 -18.78 -1.68
N ALA A 217 -21.46 -19.63 -2.64
CA ALA A 217 -22.41 -20.26 -3.55
C ALA A 217 -23.56 -20.95 -2.79
N GLU A 218 -24.78 -20.80 -3.29
CA GLU A 218 -26.00 -21.26 -2.61
C GLU A 218 -25.96 -22.75 -2.25
N THR A 219 -25.37 -23.58 -3.10
CA THR A 219 -25.20 -25.02 -2.83
C THR A 219 -24.34 -25.31 -1.60
N LYS A 220 -23.34 -24.47 -1.31
CA LYS A 220 -22.51 -24.56 -0.10
C LYS A 220 -23.22 -23.91 1.09
N ALA A 221 -23.91 -22.78 0.88
CA ALA A 221 -24.67 -22.09 1.93
C ALA A 221 -25.77 -23.00 2.50
N SER A 222 -26.56 -23.64 1.65
CA SER A 222 -27.59 -24.61 2.04
C SER A 222 -27.04 -25.76 2.88
N LYS A 223 -25.84 -26.27 2.55
CA LYS A 223 -25.16 -27.31 3.36
C LYS A 223 -24.76 -26.81 4.75
N ILE A 224 -24.30 -25.57 4.85
CA ILE A 224 -23.92 -24.94 6.13
C ILE A 224 -25.15 -24.74 7.02
N ARG A 225 -26.29 -24.33 6.45
CA ARG A 225 -27.53 -24.13 7.22
C ARG A 225 -28.02 -25.39 7.93
N ILE A 226 -27.74 -26.58 7.37
CA ILE A 226 -28.17 -27.88 7.93
C ILE A 226 -27.05 -28.65 8.63
N SER A 227 -25.82 -28.12 8.72
CA SER A 227 -24.66 -28.87 9.20
C SER A 227 -24.57 -29.00 10.72
N GLY A 228 -25.56 -28.50 11.46
CA GLY A 228 -25.58 -28.55 12.94
C GLY A 228 -24.45 -27.75 13.60
N TYR A 229 -23.90 -26.74 12.92
CA TYR A 229 -22.89 -25.87 13.50
C TYR A 229 -23.47 -25.04 14.65
N GLU A 230 -22.61 -24.56 15.55
CA GLU A 230 -23.03 -23.61 16.57
C GLU A 230 -23.56 -22.35 15.89
N THR A 231 -24.72 -21.87 16.31
CA THR A 231 -25.37 -20.70 15.70
C THR A 231 -25.60 -19.59 16.69
N LYS A 232 -25.45 -18.34 16.24
CA LYS A 232 -25.87 -17.14 16.97
C LYS A 232 -26.65 -16.21 16.06
N ASN A 233 -27.90 -15.93 16.41
CA ASN A 233 -28.70 -14.93 15.72
C ASN A 233 -28.30 -13.54 16.20
N LEU A 234 -28.16 -12.61 15.27
CA LEU A 234 -27.78 -11.22 15.55
C LEU A 234 -28.74 -10.26 14.86
N LYS A 235 -29.06 -9.16 15.52
CA LYS A 235 -29.85 -8.07 14.93
C LYS A 235 -29.41 -6.72 15.46
N ASP A 236 -28.95 -5.85 14.55
CA ASP A 236 -28.63 -4.44 14.85
C ASP A 236 -27.74 -4.26 16.10
N GLU A 237 -26.67 -5.08 16.21
CA GLU A 237 -25.84 -5.19 17.43
C GLU A 237 -24.34 -5.18 17.11
N ILE A 238 -23.50 -5.30 18.15
CA ILE A 238 -22.06 -5.48 17.98
C ILE A 238 -21.77 -6.90 17.48
N LEU A 239 -21.15 -7.00 16.31
CA LEU A 239 -20.68 -8.26 15.75
C LEU A 239 -19.53 -8.81 16.61
N PRO A 240 -19.65 -10.03 17.18
CA PRO A 240 -18.58 -10.61 17.96
C PRO A 240 -17.37 -10.93 17.07
N ILE A 241 -16.18 -10.53 17.52
CA ILE A 241 -14.92 -10.88 16.86
C ILE A 241 -14.53 -12.30 17.29
N ILE A 242 -14.67 -13.25 16.37
CA ILE A 242 -14.28 -14.65 16.58
C ILE A 242 -13.05 -14.93 15.71
N MET A 243 -11.88 -15.00 16.34
CA MET A 243 -10.63 -15.28 15.64
C MET A 243 -10.64 -16.69 15.03
N MET A 244 -10.18 -16.80 13.78
CA MET A 244 -10.04 -18.08 13.08
C MET A 244 -8.85 -18.91 13.59
N SER A 245 -7.91 -18.26 14.28
CA SER A 245 -6.69 -18.85 14.84
C SER A 245 -6.64 -18.62 16.35
N SER A 246 -5.57 -19.12 16.99
CA SER A 246 -5.31 -18.91 18.42
C SER A 246 -4.81 -17.51 18.77
N TYR A 247 -4.61 -16.63 17.78
CA TYR A 247 -4.20 -15.25 18.02
C TYR A 247 -5.32 -14.42 18.69
N PRO A 248 -4.97 -13.40 19.49
CA PRO A 248 -5.93 -12.50 20.10
C PRO A 248 -6.69 -11.67 19.06
N ALA A 249 -7.86 -11.17 19.45
CA ALA A 249 -8.63 -10.23 18.64
C ALA A 249 -7.87 -8.89 18.46
N PRO A 250 -8.02 -8.22 17.30
CA PRO A 250 -7.42 -6.91 17.04
C PRO A 250 -8.05 -5.83 17.92
N LYS A 251 -7.35 -5.43 18.99
CA LYS A 251 -7.78 -4.33 19.86
C LYS A 251 -7.80 -3.00 19.11
N GLU A 252 -6.91 -2.87 18.14
CA GLU A 252 -6.72 -1.67 17.32
C GLU A 252 -7.97 -1.35 16.48
N PHE A 253 -8.73 -2.35 16.04
CA PHE A 253 -9.89 -2.13 15.16
C PHE A 253 -11.12 -1.59 15.90
N GLY A 254 -11.23 -1.81 17.20
CA GLY A 254 -12.44 -1.48 17.96
C GLY A 254 -13.66 -2.32 17.55
N ASP A 255 -14.86 -1.78 17.79
CA ASP A 255 -16.10 -2.52 17.60
C ASP A 255 -16.52 -2.60 16.12
N PHE A 256 -17.13 -3.73 15.76
CA PHE A 256 -17.83 -3.93 14.50
C PHE A 256 -19.33 -3.86 14.76
N ARG A 257 -20.02 -2.91 14.15
CA ARG A 257 -21.48 -2.73 14.32
C ARG A 257 -22.20 -3.36 13.15
N LEU A 258 -23.00 -4.38 13.41
CA LEU A 258 -23.90 -4.98 12.45
C LEU A 258 -25.18 -4.13 12.38
N GLN A 259 -25.62 -3.79 11.19
CA GLN A 259 -26.97 -3.34 10.88
C GLN A 259 -27.62 -4.38 9.97
N GLY A 260 -28.84 -4.79 10.28
CA GLY A 260 -29.56 -5.89 9.64
C GLY A 260 -29.64 -7.13 10.52
N GLN A 261 -30.31 -8.16 9.99
CA GLN A 261 -30.55 -9.42 10.67
C GLN A 261 -29.71 -10.53 10.04
N THR A 262 -28.93 -11.23 10.86
CA THR A 262 -28.04 -12.30 10.40
C THR A 262 -28.03 -13.49 11.36
N THR A 263 -27.58 -14.64 10.87
CA THR A 263 -27.21 -15.79 11.69
C THR A 263 -25.74 -16.10 11.46
N LEU A 264 -24.95 -16.09 12.53
CA LEU A 264 -23.61 -16.64 12.53
C LEU A 264 -23.66 -18.16 12.63
N PHE A 265 -22.88 -18.84 11.80
CA PHE A 265 -22.58 -20.27 11.91
C PHE A 265 -21.09 -20.44 12.23
N ILE A 266 -20.79 -21.11 13.33
CA ILE A 266 -19.43 -21.28 13.84
C ILE A 266 -19.05 -22.76 13.72
N LYS A 267 -18.10 -23.04 12.83
CA LYS A 267 -17.50 -24.36 12.68
C LYS A 267 -16.18 -24.41 13.44
N ASN A 268 -16.14 -25.19 14.51
CA ASN A 268 -14.93 -25.48 15.25
C ASN A 268 -14.17 -26.63 14.57
N ASN A 269 -12.92 -26.41 14.19
CA ASN A 269 -11.97 -27.45 13.76
C ASN A 269 -10.83 -27.52 14.79
N ASP A 270 -10.05 -28.59 14.78
CA ASP A 270 -8.99 -28.87 15.78
C ASP A 270 -8.02 -27.69 16.03
N LYS A 271 -7.69 -26.93 14.98
CA LYS A 271 -6.70 -25.84 15.02
C LYS A 271 -7.25 -24.49 14.55
N SER A 272 -8.51 -24.41 14.16
CA SER A 272 -9.07 -23.20 13.58
C SER A 272 -10.59 -23.13 13.72
N LYS A 273 -11.12 -21.92 13.66
CA LYS A 273 -12.55 -21.68 13.53
C LYS A 273 -12.86 -21.15 12.14
N ARG A 274 -14.00 -21.57 11.58
CA ARG A 274 -14.60 -20.91 10.41
C ARG A 274 -15.93 -20.32 10.81
N ILE A 275 -16.16 -19.09 10.36
CA ILE A 275 -17.34 -18.33 10.73
C ILE A 275 -18.04 -17.95 9.43
N TYR A 276 -19.33 -18.27 9.35
CA TYR A 276 -20.17 -17.90 8.23
C TYR A 276 -21.27 -16.97 8.71
N LEU A 277 -21.59 -15.96 7.91
CA LEU A 277 -22.61 -14.96 8.18
C LEU A 277 -23.73 -15.14 7.15
N ASP A 278 -24.85 -15.71 7.56
CA ASP A 278 -26.05 -15.84 6.74
C ASP A 278 -26.95 -14.60 6.93
N CYS A 279 -27.25 -13.90 5.86
CA CYS A 279 -27.92 -12.60 5.91
C CYS A 279 -29.41 -12.75 5.61
N HIS A 280 -30.26 -12.38 6.56
CA HIS A 280 -31.73 -12.45 6.41
C HIS A 280 -32.32 -11.13 5.91
N SER A 281 -31.61 -10.02 6.10
CA SER A 281 -31.95 -8.72 5.53
C SER A 281 -30.76 -8.09 4.82
N ASP A 282 -31.03 -7.10 3.98
CA ASP A 282 -30.00 -6.17 3.56
C ASP A 282 -29.47 -5.41 4.79
N GLY A 283 -28.21 -5.00 4.73
CA GLY A 283 -27.55 -4.40 5.87
C GLY A 283 -26.07 -4.20 5.63
N PHE A 284 -25.32 -4.04 6.71
CA PHE A 284 -23.88 -3.89 6.63
C PHE A 284 -23.20 -4.14 7.98
N ILE A 285 -21.89 -4.38 7.92
CA ILE A 285 -21.01 -4.27 9.08
C ILE A 285 -20.25 -2.94 8.93
N ASP A 286 -20.33 -2.06 9.92
CA ASP A 286 -19.56 -0.82 9.97
C ASP A 286 -18.48 -0.90 11.05
N ASN A 287 -17.29 -0.44 10.70
CA ASN A 287 -16.18 -0.29 11.61
C ASN A 287 -15.50 1.05 11.34
N LYS A 288 -15.15 1.78 12.40
CA LYS A 288 -14.52 3.11 12.28
C LYS A 288 -13.24 3.07 11.44
N SER A 289 -12.42 2.04 11.63
CA SER A 289 -11.08 1.93 11.09
C SER A 289 -11.04 1.23 9.73
N LEU A 290 -11.82 0.17 9.57
CA LEU A 290 -11.90 -0.64 8.36
C LEU A 290 -12.97 -0.15 7.39
N GLY A 291 -13.91 0.70 7.81
CA GLY A 291 -15.03 1.14 6.98
C GLY A 291 -16.17 0.13 6.94
N LYS A 292 -16.95 0.18 5.85
CA LYS A 292 -18.22 -0.54 5.71
C LYS A 292 -18.06 -1.83 4.91
N PHE A 293 -18.85 -2.85 5.23
CA PHE A 293 -18.96 -4.11 4.50
C PHE A 293 -20.45 -4.35 4.22
N GLU A 294 -20.86 -4.27 2.95
CA GLU A 294 -22.26 -4.42 2.57
C GLU A 294 -22.71 -5.89 2.66
N LEU A 295 -23.92 -6.09 3.17
CA LEU A 295 -24.58 -7.39 3.29
C LEU A 295 -25.87 -7.38 2.48
N LYS A 296 -26.14 -8.50 1.80
CA LYS A 296 -27.34 -8.67 0.98
C LYS A 296 -28.24 -9.76 1.53
N SER A 297 -29.54 -9.52 1.55
CA SER A 297 -30.55 -10.50 1.97
C SER A 297 -30.46 -11.79 1.15
N GLY A 298 -30.58 -12.92 1.84
CA GLY A 298 -30.48 -14.27 1.28
C GLY A 298 -29.07 -14.73 0.94
N LYS A 299 -28.04 -13.90 1.17
CA LYS A 299 -26.65 -14.23 0.88
C LYS A 299 -25.90 -14.69 2.13
N MET A 300 -24.91 -15.55 1.91
CA MET A 300 -24.00 -16.00 2.96
C MET A 300 -22.56 -15.62 2.62
N TYR A 301 -21.79 -15.23 3.63
CA TYR A 301 -20.38 -14.85 3.50
C TYR A 301 -19.53 -15.59 4.53
N GLU A 302 -18.23 -15.73 4.25
CA GLU A 302 -17.25 -16.16 5.26
C GLU A 302 -16.67 -14.94 5.96
N LEU A 303 -16.54 -14.97 7.29
CA LEU A 303 -15.90 -13.91 8.06
C LEU A 303 -14.44 -14.26 8.39
N PHE A 304 -13.54 -13.34 8.06
CA PHE A 304 -12.09 -13.49 8.19
C PHE A 304 -11.52 -12.59 9.29
N PHE A 305 -11.70 -12.99 10.55
CA PHE A 305 -10.92 -12.41 11.65
C PHE A 305 -9.65 -13.24 11.85
N THR A 306 -8.57 -12.82 11.19
CA THR A 306 -7.29 -13.54 11.21
C THR A 306 -6.11 -12.58 11.13
N THR A 307 -4.92 -13.10 11.39
CA THR A 307 -3.65 -12.46 11.08
C THR A 307 -3.15 -12.84 9.69
N ILE A 308 -2.27 -12.02 9.13
CA ILE A 308 -1.67 -12.20 7.81
C ILE A 308 -0.19 -12.60 7.94
N GLY A 309 0.22 -13.56 7.13
CA GLY A 309 1.59 -14.03 7.02
C GLY A 309 1.93 -15.16 7.99
N ARG A 310 3.07 -15.82 7.75
CA ARG A 310 3.54 -16.93 8.61
C ARG A 310 4.02 -16.44 9.98
N ASN A 311 4.60 -15.25 10.03
CA ASN A 311 4.96 -14.55 11.26
C ASN A 311 4.28 -13.17 11.24
N PRO A 312 3.11 -13.04 11.87
CA PRO A 312 2.34 -11.79 11.82
C PRO A 312 2.85 -10.72 12.80
N VAL A 313 3.91 -10.98 13.58
CA VAL A 313 4.38 -10.05 14.60
C VAL A 313 5.13 -8.87 13.95
N LEU A 314 4.66 -7.65 14.23
CA LEU A 314 5.24 -6.42 13.71
C LEU A 314 6.55 -6.07 14.42
N SER A 315 7.59 -5.75 13.64
CA SER A 315 8.94 -5.45 14.14
C SER A 315 9.17 -3.99 14.52
N ARG A 316 8.22 -3.10 14.18
CA ARG A 316 8.29 -1.64 14.35
C ARG A 316 6.97 -1.07 14.86
N ASN A 317 7.01 0.17 15.34
CA ASN A 317 5.79 0.94 15.58
C ASN A 317 5.27 1.49 14.25
N ASN A 318 3.97 1.39 13.99
CA ASN A 318 3.38 1.80 12.73
C ASN A 318 2.16 2.69 12.92
N LEU A 319 2.02 3.65 12.01
CA LEU A 319 0.88 4.55 11.86
C LEU A 319 0.23 4.22 10.52
N TRP A 320 -0.86 3.44 10.57
CA TRP A 320 -1.45 2.85 9.37
C TRP A 320 -2.95 3.12 9.23
N ILE A 321 -3.39 3.30 8.00
CA ILE A 321 -4.80 3.36 7.62
C ILE A 321 -5.11 2.10 6.84
N ALA A 322 -6.24 1.45 7.14
CA ALA A 322 -6.72 0.34 6.32
C ALA A 322 -7.03 0.86 4.92
N ARG A 323 -6.39 0.28 3.89
CA ARG A 323 -6.43 0.81 2.51
C ARG A 323 -7.85 0.95 1.99
N ARG A 324 -8.71 0.00 2.33
CA ARG A 324 -10.13 -0.01 1.96
C ARG A 324 -10.92 1.20 2.47
N ASN A 325 -10.48 1.84 3.56
CA ASN A 325 -11.15 2.99 4.18
C ASN A 325 -10.52 4.34 3.78
N VAL A 326 -9.51 4.35 2.90
CA VAL A 326 -8.77 5.57 2.54
C VAL A 326 -9.66 6.63 1.91
N HIS A 327 -10.59 6.24 1.04
CA HIS A 327 -11.52 7.16 0.37
C HIS A 327 -12.47 7.90 1.33
N LYS A 328 -12.74 7.33 2.50
CA LYS A 328 -13.53 7.98 3.56
C LYS A 328 -12.72 9.03 4.30
N ILE A 329 -11.42 8.80 4.44
CA ILE A 329 -10.48 9.69 5.14
C ILE A 329 -10.02 10.83 4.22
N ILE A 330 -9.83 10.53 2.94
CA ILE A 330 -9.34 11.45 1.91
C ILE A 330 -10.45 11.58 0.86
N PRO A 331 -11.34 12.57 1.00
CA PRO A 331 -12.46 12.76 0.07
C PRO A 331 -11.99 13.32 -1.28
N ASP A 332 -10.82 13.96 -1.33
CA ASP A 332 -10.28 14.52 -2.56
C ASP A 332 -9.80 13.42 -3.51
N THR A 333 -9.99 13.67 -4.79
CA THR A 333 -9.44 12.82 -5.85
C THR A 333 -7.92 12.92 -5.88
N VAL A 334 -7.28 11.87 -6.40
CA VAL A 334 -5.83 11.84 -6.64
C VAL A 334 -5.41 13.02 -7.52
N GLU A 335 -6.18 13.33 -8.57
CA GLU A 335 -5.93 14.43 -9.49
C GLU A 335 -5.92 15.78 -8.77
N GLN A 336 -6.90 16.04 -7.88
CA GLN A 336 -6.93 17.26 -7.07
C GLN A 336 -5.72 17.37 -6.15
N ARG A 337 -5.28 16.26 -5.56
CA ARG A 337 -4.11 16.24 -4.66
C ARG A 337 -2.81 16.46 -5.41
N ILE A 338 -2.63 15.86 -6.58
CA ILE A 338 -1.46 16.10 -7.43
C ILE A 338 -1.45 17.55 -7.95
N GLU A 339 -2.59 18.11 -8.30
CA GLU A 339 -2.71 19.53 -8.68
C GLU A 339 -2.34 20.46 -7.51
N TYR A 340 -2.81 20.16 -6.29
CA TYR A 340 -2.40 20.91 -5.10
C TYR A 340 -0.88 20.85 -4.91
N ILE A 341 -0.29 19.66 -5.01
CA ILE A 341 1.17 19.47 -4.91
C ILE A 341 1.88 20.25 -6.02
N SER A 342 1.45 20.16 -7.28
CA SER A 342 2.11 20.84 -8.41
C SER A 342 2.16 22.35 -8.22
N GLN A 343 1.12 22.94 -7.64
CA GLN A 343 1.03 24.37 -7.36
C GLN A 343 1.89 24.78 -6.15
N ASN A 344 1.97 23.93 -5.12
CA ASN A 344 2.55 24.30 -3.82
C ASN A 344 3.96 23.74 -3.56
N ILE A 345 4.43 22.77 -4.33
CA ILE A 345 5.80 22.22 -4.22
C ILE A 345 6.87 23.23 -4.58
#